data_AF-A0A3S0A1V9-F1
#
_entry.id   AF-A0A3S0A1V9-F1
#
_cell.length_a   1.000
_cell.length_b   1.000
_cell.length_c   1.000
_cell.angle_alpha   90.00
_cell.angle_beta   90.00
_cell.angle_gamma   90.00
#
_symmetry.space_group_name_H-M   'P 1'
#
loop_
_entity.id
_entity.type
_entity.pdbx_description
1 polymer ?
#
loop_
_entity_poly.entity_id
_entity_poly.type
_entity_poly.pdbx_seq_one_letter_code
_entity_poly.pdbx_strand_id
1 'polypeptide(L)'
;MATSDKPVRIIRPEQLGFGEGSISPSDFGWHMLADGDSWFSFGSLFGNNLLNRLVLGRSTLVTSTARPSDTLARMVDWWRDPAFASLVDGGPQGLRAWKFDAILLSGGGNDLVDAVSDKRVDQQLLRKLPPGSDPASPADCIHPEAWVLFERYLRENFRLVSRLAADSALNSATPIFVHTYEYPTPRNAAAAPGRGPWLLPALVAHRIPKSMHLELAKHLIDRLAGVVRTLGLANVHVIDTLGTTLTPADPDSEGDSNDWLNEIHPNSKGYGKLADVWRDAIEAVIAPVT
;
A
#
# COMPACT_ATOMS: atom_id res chain seq x y z
N MET A 1 -31.80 -0.69 10.48
CA MET A 1 -32.00 -1.35 9.17
C MET A 1 -30.69 -2.01 8.83
N ALA A 2 -30.67 -3.29 8.46
CA ALA A 2 -29.44 -3.94 8.00
C ALA A 2 -28.97 -3.19 6.74
N THR A 3 -27.87 -2.44 6.85
CA THR A 3 -27.15 -1.95 5.67
C THR A 3 -26.70 -3.19 4.93
N SER A 4 -27.27 -3.45 3.75
CA SER A 4 -26.72 -4.52 2.92
C SER A 4 -25.35 -4.04 2.48
N ASP A 5 -24.31 -4.65 3.00
CA ASP A 5 -22.93 -4.52 2.56
C ASP A 5 -22.83 -4.64 1.02
N LYS A 6 -22.25 -3.64 0.35
CA LYS A 6 -22.14 -3.54 -1.12
C LYS A 6 -20.68 -3.54 -1.57
N PRO A 7 -20.25 -4.43 -2.47
CA PRO A 7 -18.93 -4.36 -3.09
C PRO A 7 -18.72 -3.00 -3.77
N VAL A 8 -17.51 -2.47 -3.68
CA VAL A 8 -17.16 -1.23 -4.38
C VAL A 8 -17.11 -1.45 -5.89
N ARG A 9 -17.52 -0.45 -6.68
CA ARG A 9 -17.30 -0.45 -8.13
C ARG A 9 -15.99 0.26 -8.43
N ILE A 10 -15.02 -0.44 -9.00
CA ILE A 10 -13.72 0.14 -9.36
C ILE A 10 -13.71 0.48 -10.85
N ILE A 11 -13.21 1.66 -11.17
CA ILE A 11 -13.06 2.15 -12.54
C ILE A 11 -11.67 2.76 -12.73
N ARG A 12 -11.22 2.79 -13.99
CA ARG A 12 -10.04 3.59 -14.36
C ARG A 12 -10.44 5.06 -14.60
N PRO A 13 -9.50 6.02 -14.55
CA PRO A 13 -9.79 7.44 -14.77
C PRO A 13 -10.49 7.73 -16.09
N GLU A 14 -10.24 6.96 -17.16
CA GLU A 14 -10.82 7.20 -18.48
C GLU A 14 -12.32 6.87 -18.54
N GLN A 15 -12.82 6.10 -17.58
CA GLN A 15 -14.23 5.74 -17.48
C GLN A 15 -15.02 6.76 -16.63
N LEU A 16 -14.33 7.66 -15.92
CA LEU A 16 -14.95 8.66 -15.06
C LEU A 16 -15.44 9.85 -15.90
N GLY A 17 -16.73 10.18 -15.81
CA GLY A 17 -17.27 11.29 -16.57
C GLY A 17 -18.79 11.39 -16.52
N PHE A 18 -19.31 12.41 -17.20
CA PHE A 18 -20.74 12.58 -17.42
C PHE A 18 -21.07 12.26 -18.89
N GLY A 19 -22.16 11.52 -19.12
CA GLY A 19 -22.67 11.22 -20.46
C GLY A 19 -22.50 9.77 -20.89
N GLU A 20 -22.82 9.51 -22.17
CA GLU A 20 -22.90 8.17 -22.73
C GLU A 20 -21.54 7.45 -22.66
N GLY A 21 -21.54 6.22 -22.16
CA GLY A 21 -20.34 5.39 -22.01
C GLY A 21 -19.45 5.71 -20.80
N SER A 22 -19.74 6.79 -20.05
CA SER A 22 -19.03 7.13 -18.80
C SER A 22 -19.76 6.60 -17.57
N ILE A 23 -19.04 6.55 -16.45
CA ILE A 23 -19.59 6.19 -15.14
C ILE A 23 -19.57 7.46 -14.29
N SER A 24 -20.76 7.93 -13.90
CA SER A 24 -20.92 9.14 -13.12
C SER A 24 -20.81 8.83 -11.62
N PRO A 25 -20.06 9.63 -10.84
CA PRO A 25 -20.10 9.58 -9.38
C PRO A 25 -21.48 9.81 -8.78
N SER A 26 -22.36 10.55 -9.47
CA SER A 26 -23.72 10.86 -9.01
C SER A 26 -24.60 9.63 -8.81
N ASP A 27 -24.24 8.50 -9.41
CA ASP A 27 -24.99 7.24 -9.33
C ASP A 27 -24.65 6.43 -8.06
N PHE A 28 -23.72 6.94 -7.24
CA PHE A 28 -23.18 6.27 -6.06
C PHE A 28 -23.39 7.13 -4.81
N GLY A 29 -23.46 6.47 -3.65
CA GLY A 29 -23.56 7.14 -2.36
C GLY A 29 -22.23 7.74 -1.90
N TRP A 30 -21.11 7.17 -2.35
CA TRP A 30 -19.76 7.70 -2.16
C TRP A 30 -18.91 7.59 -3.43
N HIS A 31 -17.99 8.53 -3.59
CA HIS A 31 -16.95 8.54 -4.63
C HIS A 31 -15.57 8.67 -3.99
N MET A 32 -14.71 7.68 -4.20
CA MET A 32 -13.36 7.62 -3.65
C MET A 32 -12.31 7.61 -4.76
N LEU A 33 -11.14 8.15 -4.45
CA LEU A 33 -9.94 8.01 -5.27
C LEU A 33 -9.02 7.00 -4.61
N ALA A 34 -8.47 6.06 -5.38
CA ALA A 34 -7.47 5.13 -4.88
C ALA A 34 -6.18 5.23 -5.71
N ASP A 35 -5.06 5.33 -5.02
CA ASP A 35 -3.74 5.20 -5.63
C ASP A 35 -2.89 4.24 -4.80
N GLY A 36 -1.87 3.64 -5.42
CA GLY A 36 -0.98 2.78 -4.68
C GLY A 36 -0.34 1.65 -5.46
N ASP A 37 0.23 0.75 -4.70
CA ASP A 37 1.01 -0.39 -5.19
C ASP A 37 0.17 -1.62 -5.57
N SER A 38 0.81 -2.79 -5.59
CA SER A 38 0.18 -4.08 -5.90
C SER A 38 -0.91 -4.49 -4.90
N TRP A 39 -0.94 -3.99 -3.67
CA TRP A 39 -2.03 -4.28 -2.74
C TRP A 39 -3.36 -3.65 -3.20
N PHE A 40 -3.30 -2.60 -4.02
CA PHE A 40 -4.47 -1.94 -4.63
C PHE A 40 -4.67 -2.28 -6.11
N SER A 41 -3.65 -2.82 -6.78
CA SER A 41 -3.64 -2.96 -8.24
C SER A 41 -3.39 -4.37 -8.77
N PHE A 42 -3.05 -5.36 -7.92
CA PHE A 42 -2.68 -6.68 -8.42
C PHE A 42 -3.86 -7.40 -9.06
N GLY A 43 -3.93 -7.31 -10.39
CA GLY A 43 -4.99 -7.90 -11.16
C GLY A 43 -4.80 -7.82 -12.66
N SER A 44 -3.71 -8.37 -13.21
CA SER A 44 -3.70 -8.78 -14.62
C SER A 44 -3.60 -10.30 -14.83
N LEU A 45 -3.52 -11.11 -13.76
CA LEU A 45 -3.68 -12.58 -13.87
C LEU A 45 -4.90 -13.14 -13.12
N PHE A 46 -5.31 -12.58 -11.97
CA PHE A 46 -6.47 -13.10 -11.21
C PHE A 46 -7.37 -12.04 -10.54
N GLY A 47 -7.14 -10.74 -10.79
CA GLY A 47 -7.99 -9.67 -10.23
C GLY A 47 -8.11 -9.70 -8.69
N ASN A 48 -7.04 -10.00 -7.95
CA ASN A 48 -7.09 -10.16 -6.49
C ASN A 48 -6.24 -9.10 -5.78
N ASN A 49 -6.90 -8.11 -5.20
CA ASN A 49 -6.31 -7.03 -4.43
C ASN A 49 -7.30 -6.59 -3.34
N LEU A 50 -6.88 -5.69 -2.46
CA LEU A 50 -7.69 -5.20 -1.35
C LEU A 50 -8.99 -4.53 -1.83
N LEU A 51 -8.89 -3.63 -2.82
CA LEU A 51 -10.03 -2.86 -3.31
C LEU A 51 -11.14 -3.78 -3.86
N ASN A 52 -10.78 -4.88 -4.52
CA ASN A 52 -11.74 -5.88 -5.04
C ASN A 52 -12.47 -6.65 -3.93
N ARG A 53 -11.96 -6.60 -2.70
CA ARG A 53 -12.58 -7.22 -1.51
C ARG A 53 -13.29 -6.20 -0.63
N LEU A 54 -13.15 -4.91 -0.90
CA LEU A 54 -13.77 -3.86 -0.12
C LEU A 54 -15.27 -3.84 -0.34
N VAL A 55 -15.99 -3.86 0.78
CA VAL A 55 -17.44 -3.85 0.84
C VAL A 55 -17.84 -2.79 1.87
N LEU A 56 -18.76 -1.91 1.49
CA LEU A 56 -19.19 -0.78 2.32
C LEU A 56 -20.72 -0.75 2.42
N GLY A 57 -21.26 -0.15 3.48
CA GLY A 57 -22.68 0.02 3.72
C GLY A 57 -23.37 0.96 2.74
N ARG A 58 -22.61 1.72 1.93
CA ARG A 58 -23.11 2.56 0.84
C ARG A 58 -22.55 2.13 -0.52
N SER A 59 -23.36 2.33 -1.57
CA SER A 59 -22.86 2.14 -2.94
C SER A 59 -21.70 3.10 -3.17
N THR A 60 -20.56 2.56 -3.56
CA THR A 60 -19.32 3.33 -3.63
C THR A 60 -18.64 3.12 -4.97
N LEU A 61 -18.29 4.22 -5.62
CA LEU A 61 -17.42 4.27 -6.79
C LEU A 61 -15.99 4.54 -6.34
N VAL A 62 -15.05 3.73 -6.81
CA VAL A 62 -13.61 3.94 -6.61
C VAL A 62 -12.97 4.20 -7.96
N THR A 63 -12.47 5.42 -8.19
CA THR A 63 -11.59 5.70 -9.32
C THR A 63 -10.17 5.33 -8.92
N SER A 64 -9.55 4.36 -9.60
CA SER A 64 -8.23 3.85 -9.22
C SER A 64 -7.17 4.22 -10.24
N THR A 65 -6.08 4.84 -9.76
CA THR A 65 -4.83 5.08 -10.51
C THR A 65 -3.73 4.10 -10.14
N ALA A 66 -3.97 3.21 -9.17
CA ALA A 66 -2.96 2.31 -8.60
C ALA A 66 -2.31 1.41 -9.66
N ARG A 67 -0.98 1.21 -9.54
CA ARG A 67 -0.22 0.34 -10.45
C ARG A 67 0.68 -0.63 -9.69
N PRO A 68 0.91 -1.85 -10.24
CA PRO A 68 1.83 -2.79 -9.61
C PRO A 68 3.25 -2.22 -9.54
N SER A 69 3.95 -2.49 -8.43
CA SER A 69 5.34 -2.07 -8.20
C SER A 69 5.59 -0.56 -8.05
N ASP A 70 4.55 0.27 -7.86
CA ASP A 70 4.78 1.70 -7.61
C ASP A 70 5.36 1.97 -6.21
N THR A 71 6.34 2.86 -6.17
CA THR A 71 6.93 3.42 -4.95
C THR A 71 6.30 4.78 -4.64
N LEU A 72 6.41 5.26 -3.41
CA LEU A 72 5.91 6.59 -3.05
C LEU A 72 6.52 7.71 -3.91
N ALA A 73 7.82 7.63 -4.24
CA ALA A 73 8.47 8.57 -5.16
C ALA A 73 7.78 8.62 -6.52
N ARG A 74 7.31 7.48 -7.04
CA ARG A 74 6.59 7.43 -8.31
C ARG A 74 5.20 8.03 -8.17
N MET A 75 4.49 7.73 -7.08
CA MET A 75 3.15 8.28 -6.81
C MET A 75 3.15 9.81 -6.67
N VAL A 76 4.27 10.40 -6.22
CA VAL A 76 4.44 11.87 -6.14
C VAL A 76 5.22 12.47 -7.31
N ASP A 77 5.67 11.66 -8.28
CA ASP A 77 6.26 12.15 -9.54
C ASP A 77 5.14 12.47 -10.51
N TRP A 78 4.32 13.47 -10.16
CA TRP A 78 3.17 13.90 -10.96
C TRP A 78 3.55 14.46 -12.32
N TRP A 79 4.84 14.75 -12.54
CA TRP A 79 5.35 15.07 -13.87
C TRP A 79 5.33 13.83 -14.78
N ARG A 80 5.66 12.65 -14.24
CA ARG A 80 5.66 11.38 -14.98
C ARG A 80 4.32 10.66 -14.97
N ASP A 81 3.58 10.73 -13.87
CA ASP A 81 2.23 10.17 -13.77
C ASP A 81 1.24 11.20 -13.20
N PRO A 82 0.69 12.09 -14.04
CA PRO A 82 -0.15 13.18 -13.58
C PRO A 82 -1.56 12.71 -13.21
N ALA A 83 -1.93 11.44 -13.41
CA ALA A 83 -3.31 10.98 -13.33
C ALA A 83 -3.92 11.24 -11.95
N PHE A 84 -3.23 10.83 -10.89
CA PHE A 84 -3.67 11.04 -9.51
C PHE A 84 -3.81 12.53 -9.18
N ALA A 85 -2.74 13.31 -9.36
CA ALA A 85 -2.75 14.74 -9.07
C ALA A 85 -3.82 15.48 -9.85
N SER A 86 -3.95 15.20 -11.15
CA SER A 86 -4.94 15.85 -12.02
C SER A 86 -6.38 15.62 -11.55
N LEU A 87 -6.68 14.46 -10.98
CA LEU A 87 -8.00 14.18 -10.41
C LEU A 87 -8.21 14.91 -9.08
N VAL A 88 -7.16 15.15 -8.30
CA VAL A 88 -7.23 15.83 -7.00
C VAL A 88 -7.30 17.34 -7.13
N ASP A 89 -6.40 17.97 -7.88
CA ASP A 89 -6.23 19.44 -7.95
C ASP A 89 -6.60 20.05 -9.32
N GLY A 90 -6.89 19.21 -10.32
CA GLY A 90 -7.27 19.63 -11.67
C GLY A 90 -6.13 19.67 -12.68
N GLY A 91 -4.90 19.37 -12.25
CA GLY A 91 -3.71 19.35 -13.08
C GLY A 91 -3.29 20.76 -13.54
N PRO A 92 -2.35 20.87 -14.50
CA PRO A 92 -1.78 22.16 -14.91
C PRO A 92 -2.80 23.19 -15.43
N GLN A 93 -3.99 22.72 -15.83
CA GLN A 93 -5.07 23.55 -16.38
C GLN A 93 -6.24 23.74 -15.39
N GLY A 94 -6.26 23.03 -14.25
CA GLY A 94 -7.29 23.15 -13.21
C GLY A 94 -8.69 22.62 -13.58
N LEU A 95 -8.83 21.87 -14.68
CA LEU A 95 -10.14 21.47 -15.23
C LEU A 95 -10.51 20.00 -15.00
N ARG A 96 -9.63 19.20 -14.41
CA ARG A 96 -9.80 17.75 -14.29
C ARG A 96 -10.14 17.28 -12.87
N ALA A 97 -10.31 18.23 -11.93
CA ALA A 97 -10.50 17.93 -10.53
C ALA A 97 -11.89 17.33 -10.30
N TRP A 98 -11.94 16.30 -9.46
CA TRP A 98 -13.18 15.71 -8.97
C TRP A 98 -13.25 15.84 -7.45
N LYS A 99 -14.47 15.99 -6.92
CA LYS A 99 -14.69 15.91 -5.48
C LYS A 99 -14.74 14.45 -5.05
N PHE A 100 -13.95 14.08 -4.07
CA PHE A 100 -13.99 12.76 -3.45
C PHE A 100 -14.47 12.83 -1.99
N ASP A 101 -15.12 11.78 -1.53
CA ASP A 101 -15.48 11.54 -0.12
C ASP A 101 -14.30 11.00 0.68
N ALA A 102 -13.39 10.25 0.03
CA ALA A 102 -12.15 9.76 0.61
C ALA A 102 -11.08 9.54 -0.45
N ILE A 103 -9.81 9.64 -0.04
CA ILE A 103 -8.64 9.21 -0.82
C ILE A 103 -8.04 8.00 -0.11
N LEU A 104 -7.77 6.93 -0.84
CA LEU A 104 -7.17 5.70 -0.35
C LEU A 104 -5.76 5.57 -0.93
N LEU A 105 -4.76 5.32 -0.10
CA LEU A 105 -3.36 5.24 -0.52
C LEU A 105 -2.66 4.01 0.05
N SER A 106 -2.15 3.15 -0.84
CA SER A 106 -1.24 2.04 -0.49
C SER A 106 0.18 2.37 -0.92
N GLY A 107 1.09 2.63 0.01
CA GLY A 107 2.46 3.02 -0.31
C GLY A 107 3.48 2.80 0.81
N GLY A 108 4.76 2.67 0.43
CA GLY A 108 5.88 2.41 1.33
C GLY A 108 6.40 0.96 1.28
N GLY A 109 5.58 0.00 0.87
CA GLY A 109 5.97 -1.41 0.75
C GLY A 109 7.03 -1.64 -0.34
N ASN A 110 6.79 -1.16 -1.56
CA ASN A 110 7.79 -1.27 -2.64
C ASN A 110 9.02 -0.41 -2.38
N ASP A 111 8.86 0.74 -1.70
CA ASP A 111 9.99 1.56 -1.28
C ASP A 111 10.93 0.76 -0.36
N LEU A 112 10.37 -0.01 0.57
CA LEU A 112 11.14 -0.90 1.44
C LEU A 112 11.80 -2.04 0.64
N VAL A 113 11.05 -2.69 -0.27
CA VAL A 113 11.58 -3.75 -1.14
C VAL A 113 12.76 -3.25 -1.98
N ASP A 114 12.64 -2.07 -2.58
CA ASP A 114 13.72 -1.44 -3.33
C ASP A 114 14.91 -1.14 -2.43
N ALA A 115 14.65 -0.65 -1.21
CA ALA A 115 15.68 -0.24 -0.25
C ALA A 115 16.48 -1.42 0.37
N VAL A 116 15.94 -2.64 0.34
CA VAL A 116 16.66 -3.86 0.78
C VAL A 116 17.28 -4.65 -0.37
N SER A 117 16.91 -4.33 -1.62
CA SER A 117 17.14 -5.10 -2.85
C SER A 117 18.47 -5.87 -2.95
N ASP A 118 18.38 -7.06 -3.54
CA ASP A 118 19.50 -7.92 -3.97
C ASP A 118 20.37 -7.30 -5.08
N LYS A 119 19.90 -6.26 -5.77
CA LYS A 119 20.64 -5.56 -6.84
C LYS A 119 21.62 -4.51 -6.31
N ARG A 120 21.44 -4.06 -5.06
CA ARG A 120 22.22 -3.00 -4.40
C ARG A 120 22.77 -3.49 -3.06
N VAL A 121 23.43 -4.64 -3.11
CA VAL A 121 23.99 -5.30 -1.93
C VAL A 121 24.94 -4.37 -1.18
N ASP A 122 24.77 -4.25 0.13
CA ASP A 122 25.51 -3.38 1.06
C ASP A 122 25.48 -1.87 0.76
N GLN A 123 24.58 -1.40 -0.12
CA GLN A 123 24.56 0.00 -0.56
C GLN A 123 23.37 0.80 -0.01
N GLN A 124 22.42 0.15 0.67
CA GLN A 124 21.17 0.76 1.12
C GLN A 124 20.82 0.30 2.54
N LEU A 125 19.61 -0.21 2.80
CA LEU A 125 19.19 -0.51 4.18
C LEU A 125 19.93 -1.70 4.77
N LEU A 126 20.11 -2.78 4.02
CA LEU A 126 20.72 -3.99 4.53
C LEU A 126 22.25 -3.92 4.46
N ARG A 127 22.89 -4.39 5.54
CA ARG A 127 24.32 -4.68 5.61
C ARG A 127 24.60 -6.02 4.94
N LYS A 128 25.71 -6.10 4.23
CA LYS A 128 26.26 -7.41 3.85
C LYS A 128 27.10 -7.97 4.98
N LEU A 129 26.65 -9.06 5.58
CA LEU A 129 27.35 -9.64 6.72
C LEU A 129 28.59 -10.46 6.27
N PRO A 130 29.70 -10.42 7.05
CA PRO A 130 30.81 -11.34 6.86
C PRO A 130 30.38 -12.81 6.95
N PRO A 131 31.05 -13.74 6.23
CA PRO A 131 30.78 -15.17 6.39
C PRO A 131 30.93 -15.62 7.84
N GLY A 132 29.98 -16.43 8.32
CA GLY A 132 29.98 -16.93 9.70
C GLY A 132 29.48 -15.94 10.76
N SER A 133 28.95 -14.78 10.35
CA SER A 133 28.32 -13.84 11.28
C SER A 133 27.06 -14.44 11.91
N ASP A 134 26.85 -14.12 13.19
CA ASP A 134 25.66 -14.47 13.96
C ASP A 134 25.11 -13.17 14.60
N PRO A 135 24.28 -12.39 13.88
CA PRO A 135 23.75 -11.14 14.39
C PRO A 135 22.87 -11.41 15.61
N ALA A 136 23.10 -10.66 16.70
CA ALA A 136 22.35 -10.84 17.94
C ALA A 136 20.92 -10.28 17.83
N SER A 137 20.69 -9.35 16.88
CA SER A 137 19.40 -8.73 16.64
C SER A 137 19.21 -8.34 15.16
N PRO A 138 17.97 -8.15 14.70
CA PRO A 138 17.66 -7.59 13.39
C PRO A 138 18.34 -6.24 13.09
N ALA A 139 18.54 -5.41 14.12
CA ALA A 139 19.15 -4.10 13.98
C ALA A 139 20.61 -4.21 13.51
N ASP A 140 21.31 -5.29 13.86
CA ASP A 140 22.69 -5.55 13.44
C ASP A 140 22.81 -5.84 11.94
N CYS A 141 21.69 -6.12 11.27
CA CYS A 141 21.62 -6.35 9.83
C CYS A 141 21.33 -5.08 9.02
N ILE A 142 21.13 -3.92 9.68
CA ILE A 142 20.67 -2.69 9.02
C ILE A 142 21.71 -1.57 9.18
N HIS A 143 21.93 -0.80 8.12
CA HIS A 143 22.66 0.46 8.17
C HIS A 143 21.76 1.54 8.83
N PRO A 144 22.03 1.97 10.08
CA PRO A 144 21.13 2.85 10.81
C PRO A 144 20.97 4.22 10.15
N GLU A 145 22.03 4.75 9.56
CA GLU A 145 22.01 6.00 8.79
C GLU A 145 21.17 5.88 7.51
N ALA A 146 21.21 4.73 6.82
CA ALA A 146 20.37 4.48 5.66
C ALA A 146 18.89 4.45 6.05
N TRP A 147 18.56 3.91 7.23
CA TRP A 147 17.19 3.96 7.74
C TRP A 147 16.71 5.38 7.98
N VAL A 148 17.54 6.24 8.61
CA VAL A 148 17.16 7.65 8.86
C VAL A 148 16.84 8.38 7.56
N LEU A 149 17.61 8.11 6.50
CA LEU A 149 17.35 8.67 5.16
C LEU A 149 16.06 8.12 4.56
N PHE A 150 15.85 6.81 4.66
CA PHE A 150 14.64 6.13 4.18
C PHE A 150 13.38 6.64 4.87
N GLU A 151 13.39 6.75 6.20
CA GLU A 151 12.27 7.30 6.97
C GLU A 151 11.94 8.73 6.57
N ARG A 152 12.95 9.59 6.43
CA ARG A 152 12.76 10.98 5.98
C ARG A 152 12.11 11.03 4.60
N TYR A 153 12.58 10.18 3.70
CA TYR A 153 12.02 10.02 2.37
C TYR A 153 10.54 9.62 2.45
N LEU A 154 10.17 8.58 3.20
CA LEU A 154 8.77 8.15 3.33
C LEU A 154 7.87 9.29 3.82
N ARG A 155 8.27 9.95 4.91
CA ARG A 155 7.52 11.05 5.53
C ARG A 155 7.30 12.19 4.54
N GLU A 156 8.33 12.56 3.79
CA GLU A 156 8.23 13.64 2.81
C GLU A 156 7.24 13.32 1.69
N ASN A 157 7.25 12.09 1.16
CA ASN A 157 6.32 11.70 0.10
C ASN A 157 4.86 11.67 0.59
N PHE A 158 4.58 11.09 1.76
CA PHE A 158 3.23 11.16 2.35
C PHE A 158 2.78 12.61 2.58
N ARG A 159 3.69 13.46 3.05
CA ARG A 159 3.42 14.89 3.23
C ARG A 159 3.11 15.60 1.92
N LEU A 160 3.69 15.19 0.79
CA LEU A 160 3.37 15.77 -0.53
C LEU A 160 1.94 15.41 -0.96
N VAL A 161 1.51 14.16 -0.79
CA VAL A 161 0.13 13.74 -1.07
C VAL A 161 -0.86 14.48 -0.15
N SER A 162 -0.55 14.59 1.14
CA SER A 162 -1.37 15.33 2.11
C SER A 162 -1.54 16.80 1.72
N ARG A 163 -0.46 17.48 1.30
CA ARG A 163 -0.52 18.88 0.83
C ARG A 163 -1.32 19.02 -0.46
N LEU A 164 -1.13 18.12 -1.44
CA LEU A 164 -1.89 18.15 -2.69
C LEU A 164 -3.40 18.16 -2.44
N ALA A 165 -3.88 17.30 -1.54
CA ALA A 165 -5.29 17.29 -1.17
C ALA A 165 -5.68 18.57 -0.40
N ALA A 166 -4.88 18.97 0.60
CA ALA A 166 -5.15 20.15 1.42
C ALA A 166 -5.23 21.46 0.60
N ASP A 167 -4.40 21.58 -0.43
CA ASP A 167 -4.35 22.76 -1.31
C ASP A 167 -5.40 22.71 -2.43
N SER A 168 -6.09 21.57 -2.61
CA SER A 168 -7.15 21.42 -3.62
C SER A 168 -8.43 22.14 -3.22
N ALA A 169 -8.99 22.90 -4.15
CA ALA A 169 -10.27 23.59 -3.98
C ALA A 169 -11.44 22.62 -3.67
N LEU A 170 -11.41 21.40 -4.22
CA LEU A 170 -12.46 20.40 -4.00
C LEU A 170 -12.12 19.43 -2.85
N ASN A 171 -10.83 19.19 -2.60
CA ASN A 171 -10.39 18.10 -1.73
C ASN A 171 -9.68 18.53 -0.44
N SER A 172 -9.67 19.83 -0.12
CA SER A 172 -9.03 20.36 1.10
C SER A 172 -9.50 19.73 2.41
N ALA A 173 -10.76 19.26 2.47
CA ALA A 173 -11.35 18.57 3.62
C ALA A 173 -11.48 17.04 3.42
N THR A 174 -10.98 16.49 2.31
CA THR A 174 -11.12 15.05 2.01
C THR A 174 -10.15 14.25 2.89
N PRO A 175 -10.62 13.28 3.68
CA PRO A 175 -9.74 12.41 4.45
C PRO A 175 -8.94 11.47 3.54
N ILE A 176 -7.68 11.25 3.89
CA ILE A 176 -6.76 10.34 3.23
C ILE A 176 -6.53 9.14 4.14
N PHE A 177 -6.84 7.94 3.66
CA PHE A 177 -6.56 6.70 4.38
C PHE A 177 -5.28 6.07 3.85
N VAL A 178 -4.33 5.86 4.76
CA VAL A 178 -3.11 5.08 4.53
C VAL A 178 -3.14 3.84 5.40
N HIS A 179 -2.27 2.87 5.15
CA HIS A 179 -2.20 1.68 5.99
C HIS A 179 -0.77 1.25 6.30
N THR A 180 -0.64 0.46 7.38
CA THR A 180 0.54 -0.38 7.60
C THR A 180 0.40 -1.67 6.78
N TYR A 181 1.48 -2.42 6.61
CA TYR A 181 1.45 -3.75 5.99
C TYR A 181 1.43 -4.85 7.06
N GLU A 182 0.96 -6.04 6.68
CA GLU A 182 1.09 -7.25 7.48
C GLU A 182 2.47 -7.88 7.35
N TYR A 183 2.82 -8.78 8.28
CA TYR A 183 4.13 -9.43 8.28
C TYR A 183 4.26 -10.46 7.13
N PRO A 184 5.17 -10.25 6.16
CA PRO A 184 5.46 -11.26 5.15
C PRO A 184 6.30 -12.38 5.78
N THR A 185 6.26 -13.55 5.15
CA THR A 185 7.16 -14.66 5.46
C THR A 185 8.20 -14.75 4.34
N PRO A 186 9.48 -14.39 4.55
CA PRO A 186 10.52 -14.58 3.55
C PRO A 186 10.63 -16.05 3.14
N ARG A 187 10.33 -16.36 1.88
CA ARG A 187 10.22 -17.74 1.38
C ARG A 187 10.33 -17.79 -0.14
N ASN A 188 10.56 -18.98 -0.69
CA ASN A 188 10.72 -19.19 -2.12
C ASN A 188 9.37 -19.18 -2.88
N ALA A 189 8.62 -18.09 -2.78
CA ALA A 189 7.30 -17.96 -3.40
C ALA A 189 7.22 -16.72 -4.28
N ALA A 190 7.55 -16.92 -5.56
CA ALA A 190 7.46 -15.91 -6.59
C ALA A 190 6.00 -15.63 -6.97
N ALA A 191 5.71 -14.41 -7.46
CA ALA A 191 4.40 -14.11 -8.06
C ALA A 191 4.27 -14.68 -9.48
N ALA A 192 5.37 -14.78 -10.21
CA ALA A 192 5.45 -15.36 -11.55
C ALA A 192 6.93 -15.67 -11.89
N PRO A 193 7.22 -16.43 -12.95
CA PRO A 193 8.60 -16.60 -13.43
C PRO A 193 9.30 -15.25 -13.64
N GLY A 194 10.42 -15.04 -12.94
CA GLY A 194 11.18 -13.78 -12.97
C GLY A 194 10.56 -12.60 -12.22
N ARG A 195 9.49 -12.81 -11.44
CA ARG A 195 8.83 -11.79 -10.61
C ARG A 195 8.68 -12.27 -9.17
N GLY A 196 9.50 -11.70 -8.29
CA GLY A 196 9.62 -12.18 -6.92
C GLY A 196 10.31 -13.56 -6.85
N PRO A 197 10.49 -14.13 -5.65
CA PRO A 197 10.33 -13.45 -4.35
C PRO A 197 11.26 -12.23 -4.23
N TRP A 198 11.00 -11.35 -3.28
CA TRP A 198 11.66 -10.06 -3.12
C TRP A 198 12.56 -10.01 -1.89
N LEU A 199 12.08 -10.46 -0.73
CA LEU A 199 12.81 -10.42 0.53
C LEU A 199 13.85 -11.55 0.59
N LEU A 200 13.47 -12.79 0.30
CA LEU A 200 14.39 -13.92 0.40
C LEU A 200 15.67 -13.73 -0.44
N PRO A 201 15.61 -13.34 -1.74
CA PRO A 201 16.84 -13.11 -2.51
C PRO A 201 17.70 -11.99 -1.95
N ALA A 202 17.09 -10.91 -1.44
CA ALA A 202 17.82 -9.83 -0.78
C ALA A 202 18.55 -10.36 0.47
N LEU A 203 17.84 -11.03 1.37
CA LEU A 203 18.42 -11.59 2.60
C LEU A 203 19.60 -12.53 2.31
N VAL A 204 19.48 -13.37 1.28
CA VAL A 204 20.56 -14.26 0.82
C VAL A 204 21.75 -13.47 0.24
N ALA A 205 21.49 -12.49 -0.62
CA ALA A 205 22.55 -11.68 -1.25
C ALA A 205 23.37 -10.87 -0.22
N HIS A 206 22.71 -10.41 0.84
CA HIS A 206 23.31 -9.72 1.98
C HIS A 206 23.90 -10.68 3.04
N ARG A 207 23.87 -12.00 2.80
CA ARG A 207 24.41 -13.03 3.70
C ARG A 207 23.82 -13.02 5.10
N ILE A 208 22.54 -12.65 5.21
CA ILE A 208 21.82 -12.75 6.48
C ILE A 208 21.59 -14.24 6.79
N PRO A 209 21.92 -14.74 7.99
CA PRO A 209 21.67 -16.14 8.36
C PRO A 209 20.18 -16.49 8.30
N LYS A 210 19.84 -17.71 7.86
CA LYS A 210 18.43 -18.16 7.72
C LYS A 210 17.63 -18.01 9.02
N SER A 211 18.27 -18.23 10.17
CA SER A 211 17.66 -18.03 11.50
C SER A 211 17.16 -16.60 11.74
N MET A 212 17.79 -15.61 11.10
CA MET A 212 17.49 -14.18 11.26
C MET A 212 16.47 -13.67 10.22
N HIS A 213 16.14 -14.45 9.18
CA HIS A 213 15.31 -13.97 8.07
C HIS A 213 13.93 -13.47 8.51
N LEU A 214 13.21 -14.29 9.27
CA LEU A 214 11.86 -13.95 9.72
C LEU A 214 11.88 -12.77 10.70
N GLU A 215 12.81 -12.75 11.64
CA GLU A 215 12.93 -11.70 12.64
C GLU A 215 13.29 -10.35 12.00
N LEU A 216 14.21 -10.36 11.03
CA LEU A 216 14.55 -9.17 10.26
C LEU A 216 13.40 -8.65 9.41
N ALA A 217 12.66 -9.54 8.73
CA ALA A 217 11.50 -9.13 7.95
C ALA A 217 10.44 -8.46 8.85
N LYS A 218 10.14 -9.06 10.02
CA LYS A 218 9.23 -8.46 11.00
C LYS A 218 9.73 -7.10 11.47
N HIS A 219 11.00 -7.00 11.83
CA HIS A 219 11.60 -5.76 12.30
C HIS A 219 11.53 -4.63 11.26
N LEU A 220 11.77 -4.93 9.98
CA LEU A 220 11.65 -3.95 8.90
C LEU A 220 10.20 -3.46 8.74
N ILE A 221 9.23 -4.36 8.79
CA ILE A 221 7.81 -4.01 8.73
C ILE A 221 7.35 -3.24 9.98
N ASP A 222 7.82 -3.61 11.17
CA ASP A 222 7.54 -2.88 12.41
C ASP A 222 8.01 -1.44 12.32
N ARG A 223 9.23 -1.22 11.82
CA ARG A 223 9.77 0.13 11.66
C ARG A 223 9.02 0.91 10.59
N LEU A 224 8.66 0.29 9.45
CA LEU A 224 7.82 0.93 8.43
C LEU A 224 6.46 1.34 9.01
N ALA A 225 5.80 0.44 9.72
CA ALA A 225 4.53 0.72 10.40
C ALA A 225 4.69 1.84 11.43
N GLY A 226 5.80 1.89 12.17
CA GLY A 226 6.14 2.98 13.08
C GLY A 226 6.19 4.35 12.39
N VAL A 227 6.77 4.44 11.19
CA VAL A 227 6.78 5.67 10.39
C VAL A 227 5.35 6.06 9.99
N VAL A 228 4.57 5.13 9.44
CA VAL A 228 3.20 5.39 8.97
C VAL A 228 2.27 5.81 10.11
N ARG A 229 2.30 5.11 11.25
CA ARG A 229 1.52 5.44 12.46
C ARG A 229 1.82 6.83 13.01
N THR A 230 3.03 7.34 12.78
CA THR A 230 3.51 8.60 13.36
C THR A 230 3.65 9.71 12.31
N LEU A 231 2.93 9.63 11.18
CA LEU A 231 2.96 10.67 10.15
C LEU A 231 2.52 12.04 10.69
N GLY A 232 1.53 12.08 11.59
CA GLY A 232 1.09 13.33 12.24
C GLY A 232 0.47 14.35 11.28
N LEU A 233 -0.09 13.90 10.15
CA LEU A 233 -0.70 14.74 9.12
C LEU A 233 -2.21 14.85 9.38
N ALA A 234 -2.75 16.07 9.45
CA ALA A 234 -4.10 16.34 9.96
C ALA A 234 -5.23 15.71 9.13
N ASN A 235 -5.05 15.57 7.81
CA ASN A 235 -6.01 14.96 6.89
C ASN A 235 -5.70 13.47 6.62
N VAL A 236 -4.77 12.86 7.35
CA VAL A 236 -4.39 11.46 7.15
C VAL A 236 -4.86 10.59 8.31
N HIS A 237 -5.59 9.53 7.97
CA HIS A 237 -6.05 8.49 8.86
C HIS A 237 -5.27 7.21 8.58
N VAL A 238 -4.62 6.67 9.62
CA VAL A 238 -3.84 5.43 9.51
C VAL A 238 -4.72 4.25 9.87
N ILE A 239 -4.89 3.33 8.92
CA ILE A 239 -5.49 2.02 9.12
C ILE A 239 -4.39 1.05 9.50
N ASP A 240 -4.30 0.76 10.79
CA ASP A 240 -3.29 -0.15 11.32
C ASP A 240 -3.70 -1.61 11.09
N THR A 241 -3.04 -2.26 10.13
CA THR A 241 -3.30 -3.66 9.79
C THR A 241 -2.22 -4.61 10.32
N LEU A 242 -1.15 -4.09 10.93
CA LEU A 242 0.02 -4.88 11.31
C LEU A 242 -0.32 -5.95 12.35
N GLY A 243 -0.11 -7.22 12.04
CA GLY A 243 -0.32 -8.34 12.95
C GLY A 243 -1.77 -8.50 13.42
N THR A 244 -2.73 -7.99 12.65
CA THR A 244 -4.13 -7.88 13.10
C THR A 244 -4.97 -9.08 12.71
N THR A 245 -4.78 -9.64 11.52
CA THR A 245 -5.76 -10.58 10.98
C THR A 245 -5.17 -11.73 10.16
N LEU A 246 -4.00 -11.54 9.53
CA LEU A 246 -3.47 -12.54 8.61
C LEU A 246 -2.76 -13.68 9.33
N THR A 247 -3.09 -14.90 8.92
CA THR A 247 -2.36 -16.10 9.29
C THR A 247 -1.09 -16.18 8.42
N PRO A 248 0.12 -16.21 9.01
CA PRO A 248 1.38 -16.25 8.27
C PRO A 248 1.45 -17.43 7.32
N ALA A 249 2.14 -17.27 6.19
CA ALA A 249 2.42 -18.39 5.29
C ALA A 249 3.34 -19.43 5.97
N ASP A 250 3.21 -20.69 5.57
CA ASP A 250 4.21 -21.72 5.85
C ASP A 250 5.56 -21.31 5.22
N PRO A 251 6.67 -21.23 6.00
CA PRO A 251 7.97 -20.78 5.51
C PRO A 251 8.59 -21.67 4.42
N ASP A 252 8.19 -22.94 4.33
CA ASP A 252 8.71 -23.88 3.33
C ASP A 252 7.78 -23.98 2.09
N SER A 253 6.64 -23.29 2.10
CA SER A 253 5.73 -23.25 0.95
C SER A 253 6.25 -22.35 -0.18
N GLU A 254 6.12 -22.81 -1.42
CA GLU A 254 6.57 -22.09 -2.62
C GLU A 254 5.45 -21.34 -3.37
N GLY A 255 4.22 -21.31 -2.81
CA GLY A 255 3.05 -20.72 -3.46
C GLY A 255 1.99 -20.26 -2.47
N ASP A 256 0.70 -20.40 -2.83
CA ASP A 256 -0.41 -20.02 -1.94
C ASP A 256 -0.36 -20.83 -0.64
N SER A 257 -0.42 -20.14 0.51
CA SER A 257 -0.33 -20.73 1.84
C SER A 257 -1.00 -19.84 2.87
N ASN A 258 -1.91 -20.42 3.65
CA ASN A 258 -2.75 -19.74 4.63
C ASN A 258 -3.47 -18.51 4.05
N ASP A 259 -3.07 -17.30 4.40
CA ASP A 259 -3.68 -16.06 3.88
C ASP A 259 -2.80 -15.34 2.84
N TRP A 260 -1.74 -16.00 2.33
CA TRP A 260 -0.73 -15.41 1.46
C TRP A 260 -0.60 -16.16 0.13
N LEU A 261 -0.77 -15.44 -0.98
CA LEU A 261 -0.62 -16.00 -2.32
C LEU A 261 0.85 -16.25 -2.68
N ASN A 262 1.73 -15.35 -2.26
CA ASN A 262 3.18 -15.44 -2.48
C ASN A 262 3.91 -14.77 -1.30
N GLU A 263 5.20 -14.42 -1.45
CA GLU A 263 6.01 -13.90 -0.35
C GLU A 263 5.44 -12.62 0.31
N ILE A 264 4.86 -11.69 -0.47
CA ILE A 264 4.43 -10.36 0.04
C ILE A 264 2.97 -9.99 -0.32
N HIS A 265 2.26 -10.84 -1.07
CA HIS A 265 0.87 -10.57 -1.46
C HIS A 265 -0.09 -11.53 -0.74
N PRO A 266 -1.09 -11.00 -0.02
CA PRO A 266 -2.21 -11.80 0.48
C PRO A 266 -2.97 -12.53 -0.65
N ASN A 267 -3.59 -13.67 -0.32
CA ASN A 267 -4.54 -14.34 -1.21
C ASN A 267 -5.95 -13.74 -1.05
N SER A 268 -6.95 -14.33 -1.72
CA SER A 268 -8.34 -13.86 -1.65
C SER A 268 -8.87 -13.76 -0.23
N LYS A 269 -8.52 -14.73 0.62
CA LYS A 269 -8.98 -14.78 2.01
C LYS A 269 -8.26 -13.71 2.84
N GLY A 270 -6.95 -13.55 2.65
CA GLY A 270 -6.18 -12.52 3.32
C GLY A 270 -6.65 -11.11 3.00
N TYR A 271 -6.83 -10.78 1.71
CA TYR A 271 -7.40 -9.47 1.36
C TYR A 271 -8.83 -9.27 1.85
N GLY A 272 -9.63 -10.33 1.98
CA GLY A 272 -10.96 -10.26 2.60
C GLY A 272 -10.89 -9.78 4.05
N LYS A 273 -10.01 -10.38 4.86
CA LYS A 273 -9.79 -9.97 6.25
C LYS A 273 -9.31 -8.53 6.37
N LEU A 274 -8.38 -8.12 5.49
CA LEU A 274 -7.89 -6.75 5.47
C LEU A 274 -8.98 -5.76 5.03
N ALA A 275 -9.84 -6.17 4.10
CA ALA A 275 -10.95 -5.34 3.63
C ALA A 275 -11.97 -5.06 4.73
N ASP A 276 -12.19 -6.01 5.65
CA ASP A 276 -13.03 -5.79 6.84
C ASP A 276 -12.46 -4.68 7.73
N VAL A 277 -11.15 -4.72 8.02
CA VAL A 277 -10.46 -3.67 8.80
C VAL A 277 -10.56 -2.31 8.10
N TRP A 278 -10.41 -2.29 6.77
CA TRP A 278 -10.53 -1.09 5.97
C TRP A 278 -11.94 -0.50 5.95
N ARG A 279 -12.97 -1.33 5.79
CA ARG A 279 -14.38 -0.91 5.87
C ARG A 279 -14.62 -0.21 7.20
N ASP A 280 -14.32 -0.87 8.31
CA ASP A 280 -14.63 -0.37 9.63
C ASP A 280 -13.95 0.99 9.89
N ALA A 281 -12.70 1.14 9.47
CA ALA A 281 -11.95 2.39 9.62
C ALA A 281 -12.45 3.52 8.72
N ILE A 282 -12.79 3.23 7.46
CA ILE A 282 -13.35 4.22 6.53
C ILE A 282 -14.69 4.71 7.07
N GLU A 283 -15.62 3.79 7.37
CA GLU A 283 -16.98 4.15 7.78
C GLU A 283 -17.01 4.90 9.10
N ALA A 284 -16.11 4.59 10.04
CA ALA A 284 -15.99 5.35 11.28
C ALA A 284 -15.66 6.84 11.07
N VAL A 285 -15.06 7.20 9.93
CA VAL A 285 -14.66 8.58 9.61
C VAL A 285 -15.63 9.27 8.65
N ILE A 286 -16.12 8.58 7.61
CA ILE A 286 -16.91 9.21 6.54
C ILE A 286 -18.41 8.94 6.62
N ALA A 287 -18.86 8.01 7.46
CA ALA A 287 -20.30 7.85 7.67
C ALA A 287 -20.83 9.10 8.41
N PRO A 288 -22.02 9.61 8.05
CA PRO A 288 -22.61 10.69 8.81
C PRO A 288 -22.81 10.26 10.25
N VAL A 289 -22.33 11.08 11.20
CA VAL A 289 -22.73 10.97 12.60
C VAL A 289 -24.24 11.13 12.62
N THR A 290 -24.95 10.04 12.93
CA THR A 290 -26.41 10.02 13.07
C THR A 290 -26.89 10.96 14.16
#